data_AF-A0A1D9C832-F1
#
_entry.id   AF-A0A1D9C832-F1
#
_cell.length_a   1.000
_cell.length_b   1.000
_cell.length_c   1.000
_cell.angle_alpha   90.00
_cell.angle_beta   90.00
_cell.angle_gamma   90.00
#
_symmetry.space_group_name_H-M   'P 1'
#
loop_
_entity.id
_entity.type
_entity.pdbx_description
1 polymer ?
#
loop_
_entity_poly.entity_id
_entity_poly.type
_entity_poly.pdbx_seq_one_letter_code
_entity_poly.pdbx_strand_id
1 'polypeptide(L)'
;LWEYRGSGIFNLHGSTGDIILLGTVTDQLEPIFYDLTHELDQDLGGSGSNLRTPSCCVGKARCEWACYDTQELCYELTMHYQDELH
;
A
#
# COMPACT_ATOMS: atom_id res chain seq x y z
N LEU A 1 -5.86 10.93 10.61
CA LEU A 1 -6.21 10.91 9.17
C LEU A 1 -7.56 10.23 8.94
N TRP A 2 -7.65 8.89 9.01
CA TRP A 2 -8.87 8.18 8.56
C TRP A 2 -10.11 8.38 9.43
N GLU A 3 -9.96 8.53 10.75
CA GLU A 3 -11.08 8.88 11.64
C GLU A 3 -11.65 10.28 11.33
N TYR A 4 -10.81 11.20 10.86
CA TYR A 4 -11.22 12.57 10.55
C TYR A 4 -11.81 12.71 9.13
N ARG A 5 -11.24 12.00 8.15
CA ARG A 5 -11.56 12.15 6.72
C ARG A 5 -12.31 10.97 6.10
N GLY A 6 -12.57 9.91 6.85
CA GLY A 6 -13.19 8.69 6.34
C GLY A 6 -14.18 8.10 7.33
N SER A 7 -14.59 6.86 7.07
CA SER A 7 -15.55 6.14 7.91
C SER A 7 -14.98 5.63 9.24
N GLY A 8 -13.66 5.63 9.41
CA GLY A 8 -12.96 4.94 10.50
C GLY A 8 -12.90 3.41 10.34
N ILE A 9 -13.48 2.84 9.29
CA ILE A 9 -13.50 1.39 9.03
C ILE A 9 -12.34 1.02 8.11
N PHE A 10 -11.69 -0.12 8.39
CA PHE A 10 -10.57 -0.64 7.63
C PHE A 10 -10.75 -2.11 7.27
N ASN A 11 -10.14 -2.54 6.16
CA ASN A 11 -9.67 -3.93 6.04
C ASN A 11 -8.15 -3.94 6.24
N LEU A 12 -7.67 -4.82 7.12
CA LEU A 12 -6.25 -5.01 7.44
C LEU A 12 -5.89 -6.48 7.19
N HIS A 13 -5.62 -6.90 5.96
CA HIS A 13 -5.39 -6.13 4.73
C HIS A 13 -6.37 -6.55 3.62
N GLY A 14 -6.33 -5.87 2.47
CA GLY A 14 -6.88 -6.42 1.23
C GLY A 14 -6.10 -7.67 0.80
N SER A 15 -6.73 -8.56 0.04
CA SER A 15 -6.11 -9.85 -0.32
C SER A 15 -4.82 -9.73 -1.13
N THR A 16 -4.63 -8.62 -1.85
CA THR A 16 -3.39 -8.33 -2.60
C THR A 16 -2.27 -7.84 -1.68
N GLY A 17 -2.60 -7.12 -0.60
CA GLY A 17 -1.64 -6.64 0.39
C GLY A 17 -1.92 -5.23 0.94
N ASP A 18 -2.79 -4.45 0.30
CA ASP A 18 -3.03 -3.05 0.65
C ASP A 18 -3.76 -2.87 1.99
N ILE A 19 -3.50 -1.75 2.66
CA ILE A 19 -4.40 -1.25 3.71
C ILE A 19 -5.62 -0.64 3.02
N ILE A 20 -6.82 -1.09 3.39
CA ILE A 20 -8.05 -0.58 2.78
C ILE A 20 -8.72 0.40 3.73
N LEU A 21 -8.76 1.67 3.32
CA LEU A 21 -9.54 2.72 3.96
C LEU A 21 -10.99 2.67 3.44
N LEU A 22 -11.87 2.00 4.18
CA LEU A 22 -13.19 1.59 3.66
C LEU A 22 -14.25 2.68 3.79
N GLY A 23 -14.33 3.56 2.80
CA GLY A 23 -15.43 4.51 2.63
C GLY A 23 -15.09 5.95 3.03
N THR A 24 -15.19 6.85 2.06
CA THR A 24 -15.13 8.31 2.21
C THR A 24 -15.95 8.95 1.08
N VAL A 25 -15.94 10.28 0.97
CA VAL A 25 -16.59 11.06 -0.10
C VAL A 25 -15.55 11.65 -1.04
N THR A 26 -15.94 11.95 -2.29
CA THR A 26 -15.05 12.44 -3.35
C THR A 26 -14.21 13.66 -2.92
N ASP A 27 -14.82 14.60 -2.20
CA ASP A 27 -14.14 15.83 -1.75
C ASP A 27 -13.01 15.58 -0.73
N GLN A 28 -12.94 14.38 -0.13
CA GLN A 28 -11.87 14.02 0.81
C GLN A 28 -10.70 13.28 0.15
N LEU A 29 -10.81 12.86 -1.13
CA LEU A 29 -9.77 12.06 -1.78
C LEU A 29 -8.42 12.79 -1.85
N GLU A 30 -8.40 14.00 -2.40
CA GLU A 30 -7.17 14.80 -2.51
C GLU A 30 -6.60 15.23 -1.14
N PRO A 31 -7.42 15.70 -0.17
CA PRO A 31 -6.91 15.96 1.19
C PRO A 31 -6.32 14.73 1.89
N ILE A 32 -6.90 13.54 1.67
CA ILE A 32 -6.34 12.29 2.19
C ILE A 32 -4.99 12.00 1.53
N PHE A 33 -4.91 12.11 0.20
CA PHE A 33 -3.67 11.86 -0.52
C PHE A 33 -2.56 12.83 -0.15
N TYR A 34 -2.90 14.11 0.05
CA TYR A 34 -1.95 15.11 0.55
C TYR A 34 -1.39 14.73 1.93
N ASP A 35 -2.26 14.43 2.90
CA ASP A 35 -1.80 14.04 4.24
C ASP A 35 -0.99 12.73 4.21
N LEU A 36 -1.35 11.76 3.36
CA LEU A 36 -0.59 10.51 3.19
C LEU A 36 0.83 10.78 2.69
N THR A 37 0.98 11.61 1.66
CA THR A 37 2.27 11.86 1.02
C THR A 37 3.13 12.85 1.79
N HIS A 38 2.57 13.95 2.28
CA HIS A 38 3.34 15.05 2.89
C HIS A 38 3.59 14.85 4.38
N GLU A 39 2.67 14.20 5.10
CA GLU A 39 2.77 14.03 6.56
C GLU A 39 3.17 12.62 6.97
N LEU A 40 2.88 11.60 6.14
CA LEU A 40 3.10 10.19 6.50
C LEU A 40 4.11 9.48 5.60
N ASP A 41 4.58 10.11 4.51
CA ASP A 41 5.50 9.51 3.54
C ASP A 41 4.98 8.14 3.03
N GLN A 42 3.68 8.10 2.70
CA GLN A 42 2.99 6.92 2.17
C GLN A 42 2.29 7.26 0.85
N ASP A 43 2.28 6.30 -0.07
CA ASP A 43 1.60 6.41 -1.37
C ASP A 43 0.36 5.50 -1.44
N LEU A 44 -0.41 5.62 -2.51
CA LEU A 44 -1.54 4.77 -2.85
C LEU A 44 -1.07 3.46 -3.49
N GLY A 45 -1.82 2.38 -3.20
CA GLY A 45 -1.69 1.11 -3.93
C GLY A 45 -2.30 1.15 -5.33
N GLY A 46 -2.09 0.07 -6.09
CA GLY A 46 -2.51 -0.01 -7.50
C GLY A 46 -3.94 -0.55 -7.70
N SER A 47 -4.68 0.03 -8.66
CA SER A 47 -5.98 -0.48 -9.10
C SER A 47 -6.25 -0.15 -10.57
N GLY A 48 -7.01 -1.00 -11.28
CA GLY A 48 -7.25 -0.84 -12.72
C GLY A 48 -6.43 -1.81 -13.59
N SER A 49 -6.17 -1.45 -14.85
CA SER A 49 -5.41 -2.30 -15.78
C SER A 49 -3.91 -1.96 -15.76
N ASN A 50 -3.32 -2.01 -14.57
CA ASN A 50 -1.93 -1.65 -14.25
C ASN A 50 -1.26 -2.75 -13.39
N LEU A 51 0.01 -2.57 -13.07
CA LEU A 51 0.69 -3.36 -12.04
C LEU A 51 -0.03 -3.12 -10.69
N ARG A 52 -0.29 -4.19 -9.95
CA ARG A 52 -0.90 -4.09 -8.63
C ARG A 52 0.15 -4.14 -7.55
N THR A 53 -0.19 -3.68 -6.35
CA THR A 53 0.68 -3.68 -5.17
C THR A 53 1.33 -5.05 -4.97
N PRO A 54 2.66 -5.17 -5.14
CA PRO A 54 3.36 -6.41 -4.85
C PRO A 54 3.27 -6.76 -3.36
N SER A 55 3.21 -8.05 -3.04
CA SER A 55 3.27 -8.54 -1.67
C SER A 55 4.16 -9.79 -1.59
N CYS A 56 4.69 -10.06 -0.39
CA CYS A 56 5.59 -11.17 -0.16
C CYS A 56 5.37 -11.82 1.22
N CYS A 57 5.96 -13.01 1.41
CA CYS A 57 6.02 -13.61 2.73
C CYS A 57 7.06 -12.89 3.61
N VAL A 58 7.05 -13.19 4.91
CA VAL A 58 7.97 -12.57 5.89
C VAL A 58 9.46 -12.80 5.57
N GLY A 59 9.81 -13.80 4.75
CA GLY A 59 11.17 -14.02 4.29
C GLY A 59 12.21 -14.08 5.41
N LYS A 60 13.38 -13.50 5.16
CA LYS A 60 14.54 -13.54 6.06
C LYS A 60 14.33 -12.83 7.39
N ALA A 61 13.31 -11.97 7.53
CA ALA A 61 13.05 -11.29 8.78
C ALA A 61 12.66 -12.25 9.91
N ARG A 62 12.01 -13.38 9.58
CA ARG A 62 11.59 -14.36 10.59
C ARG A 62 11.37 -15.79 10.08
N CYS A 63 11.98 -16.17 8.96
CA CYS A 63 11.92 -17.53 8.43
C CYS A 63 13.31 -17.99 8.02
N GLU A 64 13.80 -19.06 8.65
CA GLU A 64 15.09 -19.69 8.41
C GLU A 64 15.16 -20.46 7.08
N TRP A 65 14.02 -20.63 6.40
CA TRP A 65 13.93 -21.26 5.09
C TRP A 65 13.90 -20.26 3.92
N ALA A 66 14.07 -18.97 4.19
CA ALA A 66 14.08 -17.95 3.16
C ALA A 66 15.37 -18.04 2.31
N CYS A 67 15.22 -18.43 1.04
CA CYS A 67 16.35 -18.60 0.11
C CYS A 67 16.92 -17.27 -0.43
N TYR A 68 16.15 -16.17 -0.37
CA TYR A 68 16.56 -14.83 -0.78
C TYR A 68 15.80 -13.78 0.05
N ASP A 69 16.15 -12.52 -0.11
CA ASP A 69 15.46 -11.43 0.60
C ASP A 69 14.15 -11.05 -0.12
N THR A 70 13.04 -11.64 0.33
CA THR A 70 11.74 -11.43 -0.31
C THR A 70 11.20 -10.02 -0.08
N GLN A 71 11.49 -9.42 1.08
CA GLN A 71 11.00 -8.09 1.43
C GLN A 71 11.76 -7.03 0.63
N GLU A 72 13.08 -7.15 0.53
CA GLU A 72 13.90 -6.25 -0.29
C GLU A 72 13.47 -6.30 -1.75
N LEU A 73 13.31 -7.49 -2.33
CA LEU A 73 12.87 -7.62 -3.72
C LEU A 73 11.46 -7.04 -3.92
N CYS A 74 10.54 -7.27 -2.99
CA CYS A 74 9.19 -6.73 -3.05
C CYS A 74 9.20 -5.20 -3.04
N TYR A 75 9.99 -4.60 -2.16
CA TYR A 75 10.15 -3.15 -2.06
C TYR A 75 10.78 -2.56 -3.31
N GLU A 76 11.94 -3.10 -3.72
CA GLU A 76 12.70 -2.62 -4.89
C GLU A 76 11.86 -2.65 -6.17
N LEU A 77 11.13 -3.74 -6.43
CA LEU A 77 10.25 -3.82 -7.61
C LEU A 77 9.06 -2.86 -7.51
N THR A 78 8.52 -2.65 -6.31
CA THR A 78 7.42 -1.68 -6.10
C THR A 78 7.89 -0.26 -6.40
N MET A 79 9.10 0.10 -5.95
CA MET A 79 9.68 1.43 -6.19
C MET A 79 10.15 1.61 -7.63
N HIS A 80 10.70 0.55 -8.25
CA HIS A 80 11.20 0.61 -9.61
C HIS A 80 10.09 0.79 -10.65
N TYR A 81 8.94 0.14 -10.44
CA TYR A 81 7.79 0.16 -11.36
C TYR A 81 6.63 1.02 -10.84
N GLN A 82 6.93 2.17 -10.22
CA GLN A 82 5.89 3.10 -9.72
C GLN A 82 4.99 3.61 -10.85
N ASP A 83 5.55 3.95 -12.01
CA ASP A 83 4.77 4.45 -13.16
C ASP A 83 3.80 3.37 -13.69
N GLU A 84 4.22 2.10 -13.73
CA GLU A 84 3.33 1.02 -14.14
C GLU A 84 2.30 0.62 -13.09
N LEU A 85 2.46 1.06 -11.82
CA LEU A 85 1.54 0.78 -10.72
C LEU A 85 0.37 1.79 -10.67
N HIS A 86 0.57 3.00 -11.18
CA HIS A 86 -0.44 4.07 -11.22
C HIS A 86 -1.08 4.22 -12.60
#